data_AF-A0AAE6I9U1-F1
#
_entry.id   AF-A0AAE6I9U1-F1
#
_cell.length_a   1.000
_cell.length_b   1.000
_cell.length_c   1.000
_cell.angle_alpha   90.00
_cell.angle_beta   90.00
_cell.angle_gamma   90.00
#
_symmetry.space_group_name_H-M   'P 1'
#
loop_
_entity.id
_entity.type
_entity.pdbx_description
1 polymer ?
#
loop_
_entity_poly.entity_id
_entity_poly.type
_entity_poly.pdbx_seq_one_letter_code
_entity_poly.pdbx_strand_id
1 'polypeptide(L)'
;MKGIYKKFKNLTGFNYQYMADKVGVSKQHIHASMQNYSMLYKTSMAAIISCCIDDKINELERNIEELNIFKKEVIKQAVENSSDAKGV
;
A
#
# COMPACT_ATOMS: atom_id res chain seq x y z
N MET A 1 -8.64 -13.94 -13.33
CA MET A 1 -7.81 -13.20 -12.35
C MET A 1 -6.66 -12.38 -12.97
N LYS A 2 -6.12 -12.72 -14.16
CA LYS A 2 -4.97 -12.00 -14.77
C LYS A 2 -5.12 -10.47 -14.87
N GLY A 3 -6.29 -9.98 -15.31
CA GLY A 3 -6.55 -8.53 -15.42
C GLY A 3 -6.58 -7.83 -14.05
N ILE A 4 -7.21 -8.47 -13.05
CA ILE A 4 -7.23 -7.98 -11.67
C ILE A 4 -5.82 -7.90 -11.09
N TYR A 5 -5.00 -8.94 -11.27
CA TYR A 5 -3.61 -8.91 -10.80
C TYR A 5 -2.78 -7.80 -11.43
N LYS A 6 -2.94 -7.56 -12.74
CA LYS A 6 -2.24 -6.45 -13.41
C LYS A 6 -2.59 -5.11 -12.76
N LYS A 7 -3.87 -4.87 -12.49
CA LYS A 7 -4.33 -3.64 -11.81
C LYS A 7 -3.80 -3.57 -10.37
N PHE A 8 -3.89 -4.66 -9.61
CA PHE A 8 -3.34 -4.78 -8.27
C PHE A 8 -1.86 -4.41 -8.24
N LYS A 9 -1.02 -5.09 -9.04
CA LYS A 9 0.42 -4.84 -9.10
C LYS A 9 0.74 -3.39 -9.46
N ASN A 10 -0.01 -2.79 -10.39
CA ASN A 10 0.23 -1.42 -10.81
C ASN A 10 -0.11 -0.40 -9.71
N LEU A 11 -1.15 -0.64 -8.91
CA LEU A 11 -1.58 0.28 -7.85
C LEU A 11 -0.78 0.10 -6.56
N THR A 12 -0.42 -1.14 -6.21
CA THR A 12 0.23 -1.44 -4.93
C THR A 12 1.75 -1.60 -5.04
N GLY A 13 2.26 -1.94 -6.23
CA GLY A 13 3.64 -2.38 -6.42
C GLY A 13 3.90 -3.82 -5.95
N PHE A 14 2.93 -4.45 -5.27
CA PHE A 14 3.09 -5.79 -4.71
C PHE A 14 3.02 -6.86 -5.79
N ASN A 15 3.80 -7.92 -5.61
CA ASN A 15 3.91 -9.04 -6.54
C ASN A 15 3.46 -10.35 -5.86
N TYR A 16 3.47 -11.45 -6.60
CA TYR A 16 3.10 -12.76 -6.05
C TYR A 16 3.95 -13.24 -4.87
N GLN A 17 5.20 -12.76 -4.73
CA GLN A 17 6.01 -13.09 -3.56
C GLN A 17 5.41 -12.45 -2.30
N TYR A 18 5.07 -11.15 -2.35
CA TYR A 18 4.42 -10.46 -1.24
C TYR A 18 3.12 -11.16 -0.81
N MET A 19 2.28 -11.54 -1.78
CA MET A 19 1.04 -12.27 -1.49
C MET A 19 1.30 -13.62 -0.83
N ALA A 20 2.36 -14.32 -1.25
CA ALA A 20 2.75 -15.62 -0.71
C ALA A 20 3.24 -15.50 0.73
N ASP A 21 4.10 -14.50 0.99
CA ASP A 21 4.63 -14.19 2.31
C ASP A 21 3.50 -13.81 3.29
N LYS A 22 2.51 -13.04 2.82
CA LYS A 22 1.34 -12.61 3.62
C LYS A 22 0.53 -13.78 4.19
N VAL A 23 0.47 -14.91 3.47
CA VAL A 23 -0.36 -16.07 3.85
C VAL A 23 0.43 -17.33 4.15
N GLY A 24 1.76 -17.24 4.19
CA GLY A 24 2.64 -18.34 4.57
C GLY A 24 2.66 -19.50 3.56
N VAL A 25 2.59 -19.20 2.26
CA VAL A 25 2.64 -20.22 1.19
C VAL A 25 3.77 -19.93 0.21
N SER A 26 4.00 -20.83 -0.75
CA SER A 26 4.98 -20.59 -1.80
C SER A 26 4.43 -19.66 -2.90
N LYS A 27 5.32 -18.89 -3.54
CA LYS A 27 4.97 -18.09 -4.72
C LYS A 27 4.39 -18.94 -5.85
N GLN A 28 4.87 -20.18 -6.01
CA GLN A 28 4.34 -21.13 -6.99
C GLN A 28 2.88 -21.49 -6.68
N HIS A 29 2.53 -21.64 -5.40
CA HIS A 29 1.15 -21.89 -4.98
C HIS A 29 0.23 -20.72 -5.36
N ILE A 30 0.64 -19.47 -5.09
CA ILE A 30 -0.13 -18.28 -5.50
C ILE A 30 -0.29 -18.25 -7.02
N HIS A 31 0.79 -18.48 -7.77
CA HIS A 31 0.75 -18.49 -9.23
C HIS A 31 -0.23 -19.55 -9.77
N ALA A 32 -0.19 -20.77 -9.25
CA ALA A 32 -1.08 -21.85 -9.64
C ALA A 32 -2.55 -21.53 -9.29
N SER A 33 -2.80 -21.03 -8.07
CA SER A 33 -4.13 -20.63 -7.62
C SER A 33 -4.73 -19.52 -8.47
N MET A 34 -3.93 -18.57 -8.94
CA MET A 34 -4.37 -17.48 -9.83
C MET A 34 -4.78 -17.94 -11.23
N GLN A 35 -4.33 -19.12 -11.66
CA GLN A 35 -4.69 -19.74 -12.93
C GLN A 35 -5.81 -20.78 -12.78
N ASN A 36 -6.19 -21.12 -11.54
CA ASN A 36 -7.20 -22.12 -11.27
C ASN A 36 -8.62 -21.57 -11.50
N TYR A 37 -9.47 -22.37 -12.15
CA TYR A 37 -10.84 -21.98 -12.50
C TYR A 37 -11.88 -22.29 -11.42
N SER A 38 -11.52 -23.10 -10.42
CA SER A 38 -12.44 -23.48 -9.35
C SER A 38 -12.86 -22.27 -8.53
N MET A 39 -14.11 -22.30 -8.07
CA MET A 39 -14.68 -21.21 -7.29
C MET A 39 -13.92 -21.00 -5.97
N LEU A 40 -13.50 -22.09 -5.31
CA LEU A 40 -12.72 -22.04 -4.08
C LEU A 40 -11.43 -21.22 -4.28
N TYR A 41 -10.63 -21.57 -5.29
CA TYR A 41 -9.37 -20.85 -5.54
C TYR A 41 -9.60 -19.39 -5.91
N LYS A 42 -10.64 -19.07 -6.70
CA LYS A 42 -10.99 -17.69 -7.03
C LYS A 42 -11.35 -16.88 -5.79
N THR A 43 -12.20 -17.42 -4.93
CA THR A 43 -12.63 -16.74 -3.69
C THR A 43 -11.45 -16.56 -2.73
N SER A 44 -10.62 -17.59 -2.53
CA SER A 44 -9.43 -17.48 -1.71
C SER A 44 -8.46 -16.44 -2.25
N MET A 45 -8.18 -16.42 -3.55
CA MET A 45 -7.30 -15.41 -4.14
C MET A 45 -7.88 -14.00 -4.05
N ALA A 46 -9.20 -13.83 -4.18
CA ALA A 46 -9.85 -12.54 -4.00
C ALA A 46 -9.67 -12.02 -2.57
N ALA A 47 -9.86 -12.87 -1.56
CA ALA A 47 -9.65 -12.51 -0.16
C ALA A 47 -8.18 -12.10 0.11
N ILE A 48 -7.22 -12.87 -0.42
CA ILE A 48 -5.79 -12.58 -0.25
C ILE A 48 -5.41 -11.24 -0.89
N ILE A 49 -5.88 -11.01 -2.13
CA ILE A 49 -5.66 -9.73 -2.83
C ILE A 49 -6.28 -8.58 -2.04
N SER A 50 -7.48 -8.75 -1.49
CA SER A 50 -8.15 -7.72 -0.68
C SER A 50 -7.30 -7.33 0.54
N CYS A 51 -6.82 -8.31 1.31
CA CYS A 51 -5.96 -8.02 2.47
C CYS A 51 -4.66 -7.31 2.07
N CYS A 52 -4.07 -7.66 0.93
CA CYS A 52 -2.88 -6.98 0.42
C CYS A 52 -3.18 -5.55 -0.05
N ILE A 53 -4.41 -5.26 -0.51
CA ILE A 53 -4.85 -3.90 -0.85
C ILE A 53 -4.99 -3.08 0.43
N ASP A 54 -5.57 -3.64 1.49
CA ASP A 54 -5.70 -2.97 2.79
C ASP A 54 -4.32 -2.57 3.36
N ASP A 55 -3.31 -3.44 3.24
CA ASP A 55 -1.93 -3.11 3.62
C ASP A 55 -1.42 -1.84 2.92
N LYS A 56 -1.70 -1.71 1.61
CA LYS A 56 -1.27 -0.56 0.82
C LYS A 56 -2.05 0.69 1.17
N ILE A 57 -3.35 0.58 1.42
CA ILE A 57 -4.18 1.70 1.87
C ILE A 57 -3.61 2.25 3.18
N ASN A 58 -3.37 1.37 4.16
CA ASN A 58 -2.81 1.76 5.45
C ASN A 58 -1.42 2.41 5.33
N GLU A 59 -0.56 1.92 4.43
CA GLU A 59 0.74 2.55 4.12
C GLU A 59 0.55 3.98 3.59
N LEU A 60 -0.35 4.16 2.62
CA LEU A 60 -0.60 5.46 2.00
C LEU A 60 -1.24 6.45 2.97
N GLU A 61 -2.16 6.00 3.82
CA GLU A 61 -2.79 6.84 4.85
C GLU A 61 -1.76 7.35 5.86
N ARG A 62 -0.84 6.50 6.33
CA ARG A 62 0.27 6.91 7.19
C ARG A 62 1.17 7.94 6.53
N ASN A 63 1.54 7.72 5.26
CA ASN A 63 2.37 8.67 4.52
C ASN A 63 1.67 10.03 4.36
N ILE A 64 0.35 10.05 4.13
CA ILE A 64 -0.45 11.28 4.06
C ILE A 64 -0.45 12.00 5.42
N GLU A 65 -0.59 11.27 6.53
CA GLU A 65 -0.54 11.82 7.87
C GLU A 65 0.82 12.48 8.16
N GLU A 66 1.93 11.78 7.89
CA GLU A 66 3.29 12.30 8.06
C GLU A 66 3.55 13.56 7.22
N LEU A 67 3.10 13.57 5.96
CA LEU A 67 3.22 14.74 5.10
C LEU A 67 2.42 15.94 5.62
N ASN A 68 1.25 15.71 6.20
CA ASN A 68 0.44 16.78 6.81
C ASN A 68 1.10 17.34 8.07
N ILE A 69 1.76 16.50 8.87
CA ILE A 69 2.56 16.94 10.03
C ILE A 69 3.73 17.80 9.53
N PHE A 70 4.51 17.29 8.57
CA PHE A 70 5.66 17.99 8.01
C PHE A 70 5.27 19.34 7.39
N LYS A 71 4.13 19.41 6.68
CA LYS A 71 3.61 20.68 6.14
C LYS A 71 3.36 21.73 7.24
N LYS A 72 2.85 21.33 8.40
CA LYS A 72 2.64 22.24 9.54
C LYS A 72 3.98 22.72 10.12
N GLU A 73 4.97 21.84 10.21
CA GLU A 73 6.32 22.19 10.68
C GLU A 73 6.98 23.24 9.77
N VAL A 74 6.91 23.04 8.45
CA VAL A 74 7.43 24.01 7.47
C VAL A 74 6.78 25.39 7.63
N ILE A 75 5.46 25.45 7.80
CA ILE A 75 4.74 26.73 8.02
C ILE A 75 5.16 27.37 9.34
N LYS A 76 5.22 26.59 10.42
CA LYS A 76 5.63 27.07 11.75
C LYS A 76 7.03 27.68 11.69
N GLN A 77 7.99 27.00 11.07
CA GLN A 77 9.35 27.48 10.91
C GLN A 77 9.42 28.79 10.12
N ALA A 78 8.61 28.93 9.06
CA ALA A 78 8.55 30.16 8.28
C ALA A 78 8.00 31.35 9.11
N VAL A 79 7.01 31.11 9.97
CA VAL A 79 6.46 32.14 10.87
C VAL A 79 7.49 32.55 11.92
N GLU A 80 8.13 31.60 12.61
CA GLU A 80 9.13 31.86 13.65
C GLU A 80 10.31 32.69 13.09
N ASN A 81 10.82 32.33 11.91
CA ASN A 81 11.89 33.08 11.24
C ASN A 81 11.48 34.51 10.86
N SER A 82 10.18 34.77 10.64
CA SER A 82 9.67 36.10 10.28
C SER A 82 9.47 37.02 11.49
N SER A 83 9.24 36.46 12.68
CA SER A 83 9.13 37.20 13.94
C SER A 83 10.49 37.68 14.45
N ASP A 84 11.55 36.88 14.29
CA ASP A 84 12.91 37.24 14.71
C ASP A 84 13.49 38.40 13.89
N ALA A 85 13.05 38.57 12.64
CA ALA A 85 13.50 39.66 11.77
C ALA A 85 12.95 41.06 12.15
N LYS A 86 11.96 41.16 13.05
CA LYS A 86 11.37 42.44 13.49
C LYS A 86 11.91 42.95 14.83
N GLY A 87 12.93 42.29 15.38
CA GLY A 87 13.51 42.61 16.70
C GLY A 87 14.81 43.43 16.70
N VAL A 88 15.19 44.08 15.59
CA VAL A 88 16.39 44.95 15.49
C VAL A 88 15.99 46.38 15.13
#